data_AF-A0A8J3KUQ0-F1
#
_entry.id   AF-A0A8J3KUQ0-F1
#
_cell.length_a   1.000
_cell.length_b   1.000
_cell.length_c   1.000
_cell.angle_alpha   90.00
_cell.angle_beta   90.00
_cell.angle_gamma   90.00
#
_symmetry.space_group_name_H-M   'P 1'
#
loop_
_entity.id
_entity.type
_entity.pdbx_description
1 polymer ?
#
loop_
_entity_poly.entity_id
_entity_poly.type
_entity_poly.pdbx_seq_one_letter_code
_entity_poly.pdbx_strand_id
1 'polypeptide(L)' 'MDIGKGTRTARPGGDAVDLEWRDRVLSSVVLHALATREVTIDVPGDGQVRIRRRVSLQAGATVTVVAP' A
#
# COMPACT_ATOMS: atom_id res chain seq x y z
N MET A 1 -5.54 9.92 19.55
CA MET A 1 -4.08 10.02 19.45
C MET A 1 -3.73 9.61 18.04
N ASP A 2 -3.53 10.58 17.15
CA ASP A 2 -3.26 10.33 15.73
C ASP A 2 -1.87 9.70 15.56
N ILE A 3 -1.83 8.54 14.91
CA ILE A 3 -0.56 7.87 14.60
C ILE A 3 -0.21 8.27 13.17
N GLY A 4 0.83 9.10 13.06
CA GLY A 4 1.20 9.79 11.83
C GLY A 4 1.52 8.90 10.63
N LYS A 5 1.53 9.54 9.46
CA LYS A 5 1.95 8.97 8.17
C LYS A 5 3.31 8.27 8.32
N GLY A 6 3.39 7.01 7.91
CA GLY A 6 4.62 6.23 7.93
C GLY A 6 5.00 5.80 6.53
N THR A 7 6.09 6.35 6.00
CA THR A 7 6.70 5.83 4.77
C THR A 7 7.53 4.60 5.13
N ARG A 8 7.13 3.43 4.63
CA ARG A 8 7.93 2.21 4.73
C ARG A 8 8.29 1.77 3.32
N THR A 9 9.52 2.02 2.91
CA THR A 9 10.06 1.49 1.64
C THR A 9 10.15 -0.03 1.73
N ALA A 10 9.11 -0.73 1.29
CA ALA A 10 9.15 -2.17 1.10
C ALA A 10 9.83 -2.46 -0.25
N ARG A 11 10.92 -3.22 -0.28
CA ARG A 11 11.45 -3.80 -1.52
C ARG A 11 11.34 -5.33 -1.44
N PRO A 12 10.85 -5.97 -2.51
CA PRO A 12 11.64 -6.12 -3.75
C PRO A 12 11.07 -5.39 -4.98
N GLY A 13 11.93 -4.64 -5.68
CA GLY A 13 11.70 -4.13 -7.05
C GLY A 13 11.63 -2.61 -7.25
N GLY A 14 11.88 -1.80 -6.21
CA GLY A 14 12.23 -0.38 -6.39
C GLY A 14 11.19 0.64 -5.96
N ASP A 15 9.89 0.31 -6.04
CA ASP A 15 8.78 1.25 -5.82
C ASP A 15 8.78 1.90 -4.42
N ALA A 16 8.31 3.15 -4.36
CA ALA A 16 8.06 3.84 -3.10
C ALA A 16 6.64 3.54 -2.61
N VAL A 17 6.52 3.33 -1.30
CA VAL A 17 5.25 2.97 -0.65
C VAL A 17 5.01 3.87 0.55
N ASP A 18 3.88 4.55 0.55
CA ASP A 18 3.40 5.32 1.69
C ASP A 18 2.21 4.60 2.35
N LEU A 19 2.19 4.60 3.68
CA LEU A 19 1.15 3.97 4.48
C LEU A 19 0.48 5.04 5.36
N GLU A 20 -0.84 5.10 5.30
CA GLU A 20 -1.66 5.90 6.20
C GLU A 20 -2.35 5.00 7.22
N TRP A 21 -2.17 5.30 8.49
CA TRP A 21 -2.79 4.59 9.61
C TRP A 21 -3.73 5.54 10.35
N ARG A 22 -4.90 5.07 10.77
CA ARG A 22 -5.86 5.80 11.60
C ARG A 22 -6.28 4.90 12.75
N ASP A 23 -6.18 5.38 13.98
CA ASP A 23 -6.55 4.61 15.18
C ASP A 23 -5.93 3.19 15.25
N ARG A 24 -4.69 3.04 14.78
CA ARG A 24 -3.93 1.75 14.64
C ARG A 24 -4.46 0.80 13.56
N VAL A 25 -5.45 1.21 12.80
CA VAL A 25 -5.96 0.50 11.62
C VAL A 25 -5.28 1.10 10.38
N LEU A 26 -4.78 0.25 9.48
CA LEU A 26 -4.27 0.73 8.19
C LEU A 26 -5.45 1.29 7.42
N SER A 27 -5.37 2.54 6.96
CA SER A 27 -6.44 3.22 6.25
C SER A 27 -6.17 3.27 4.74
N SER A 28 -4.91 3.50 4.33
CA SER A 28 -4.56 3.49 2.91
C SER A 28 -3.10 3.09 2.66
N VAL A 29 -2.88 2.55 1.46
CA VAL A 29 -1.56 2.25 0.90
C VAL A 29 -1.43 3.00 -0.42
N VAL A 30 -0.41 3.83 -0.55
CA VAL A 30 -0.09 4.53 -1.80
C VAL A 30 1.17 3.93 -2.39
N LEU A 31 1.09 3.52 -3.66
CA LEU A 31 2.18 2.94 -4.42
C LEU A 31 2.59 3.89 -5.54
N HIS A 32 3.88 4.20 -5.59
CA HIS A 32 4.50 4.94 -6.69
C HIS A 32 5.32 3.99 -7.55
N ALA A 33 4.80 3.70 -8.74
CA ALA A 33 5.38 2.72 -9.64
C ALA A 33 6.60 3.31 -10.38
N LEU A 34 7.78 2.74 -10.19
CA LEU A 34 8.98 3.12 -10.94
C LEU A 34 9.11 2.37 -12.27
N ALA A 35 8.42 1.24 -12.40
CA ALA A 35 8.41 0.41 -13.60
C ALA A 35 7.02 -0.19 -13.84
N THR A 36 6.72 -0.47 -15.11
CA THR A 36 5.50 -1.21 -15.45
C THR A 36 5.65 -2.65 -15.02
N ARG A 37 4.78 -3.08 -14.10
CA ARG A 37 4.80 -4.42 -13.53
C ARG A 37 3.49 -4.73 -12.86
N GLU A 38 3.31 -5.99 -12.55
CA GLU A 38 2.17 -6.42 -11.77
C GLU A 38 2.59 -6.67 -10.33
N VAL A 39 1.80 -6.16 -9.39
CA VAL A 39 2.07 -6.29 -7.95
C VAL A 39 0.91 -6.96 -7.25
N THR A 40 1.25 -7.72 -6.20
CA THR A 40 0.27 -8.26 -5.26
C THR A 40 0.39 -7.49 -3.95
N ILE A 41 -0.72 -6.89 -3.52
CA ILE A 41 -0.81 -6.09 -2.30
C ILE A 41 -1.63 -6.89 -1.30
N ASP A 42 -1.04 -7.21 -0.16
CA ASP A 42 -1.73 -7.83 0.97
C ASP A 42 -2.06 -6.72 1.99
N VAL A 43 -3.34 -6.32 2.04
CA VAL A 43 -3.83 -5.29 2.98
C VAL A 43 -4.37 -5.99 4.24
N PRO A 44 -3.83 -5.70 5.44
CA PRO A 44 -4.42 -6.16 6.69
C PRO A 44 -5.78 -5.48 6.91
N GLY A 45 -6.83 -6.27 7.09
CA GLY A 45 -8.14 -5.83 7.57
C GLY A 45 -8.35 -6.17 9.05
N ASP A 46 -9.50 -5.76 9.57
CA ASP A 46 -9.86 -5.98 10.97
C ASP A 46 -9.86 -7.47 11.33
N GLY A 47 -9.13 -7.81 12.40
CA GLY A 47 -9.28 -9.10 13.06
C GLY A 47 -8.75 -10.34 12.33
N GLN A 48 -7.80 -10.19 11.38
CA GLN A 48 -7.02 -11.25 10.65
C GLN A 48 -7.32 -11.40 9.16
N VAL A 49 -8.31 -10.69 8.61
CA VAL A 49 -8.62 -10.79 7.17
C VAL A 49 -7.50 -10.10 6.37
N ARG A 50 -6.77 -10.84 5.53
CA ARG A 50 -5.81 -10.26 4.58
C ARG A 50 -6.48 -10.15 3.21
N ILE A 51 -6.64 -8.92 2.73
CA ILE A 51 -7.16 -8.69 1.38
C ILE A 51 -6.00 -8.68 0.41
N ARG A 52 -5.95 -9.69 -0.45
CA ARG A 52 -4.97 -9.79 -1.53
C ARG A 52 -5.51 -9.15 -2.80
N ARG A 53 -4.84 -8.11 -3.31
CA ARG A 53 -5.19 -7.45 -4.57
C ARG A 53 -4.04 -7.54 -5.57
N ARG A 54 -4.33 -7.99 -6.79
CA ARG A 54 -3.42 -7.96 -7.93
C ARG A 54 -3.67 -6.69 -8.72
N VAL A 55 -2.64 -5.89 -8.92
CA VAL A 55 -2.74 -4.57 -9.59
C VAL A 55 -1.66 -4.48 -10.65
N SER A 56 -2.06 -4.14 -11.87
CA SER A 56 -1.14 -3.78 -12.94
C SER A 56 -0.72 -2.32 -12.77
N LEU A 57 0.53 -2.10 -12.39
CA LEU A 57 1.14 -0.79 -12.29
C LEU A 57 1.79 -0.41 -13.62
N GLN A 58 1.55 0.83 -14.06
CA GLN A 58 2.30 1.44 -15.16
C GLN A 58 3.43 2.29 -14.58
N ALA A 59 4.59 2.34 -15.25
CA ALA A 59 5.69 3.22 -14.83
C ALA A 59 5.21 4.68 -14.71
N GLY A 60 5.56 5.33 -13.60
CA GLY A 60 5.13 6.69 -13.28
C GLY A 60 3.72 6.81 -12.70
N ALA A 61 2.93 5.72 -12.66
CA ALA A 61 1.60 5.75 -12.06
C ALA A 61 1.67 5.81 -10.54
N THR A 62 0.68 6.47 -9.95
CA THR A 62 0.41 6.42 -8.52
C THR A 62 -0.91 5.70 -8.30
N VAL A 63 -0.91 4.67 -7.46
CA VAL A 63 -2.12 3.89 -7.12
C VAL A 63 -2.37 4.01 -5.63
N THR A 64 -3.62 4.32 -5.26
CA THR A 64 -4.07 4.32 -3.86
C THR A 64 -5.00 3.14 -3.63
N VAL A 65 -4.69 2.32 -2.63
CA VAL A 65 -5.53 1.24 -2.14
C VAL A 65 -6.08 1.65 -0.79
N VAL A 66 -7.40 1.78 -0.69
CA VAL A 66 -8.10 2.07 0.57
C VAL A 66 -8.38 0.75 1.28
N ALA A 67 -7.96 0.66 2.54
CA ALA A 67 -8.32 -0.45 3.40
C ALA A 67 -9.80 -0.29 3.83
N PRO A 68 -10.56 -1.41 3.92
CA PRO A 68 -11.98 -1.38 4.25
C PRO A 68 -12.27 -0.88 5.67
#